data_AF-A0A966SUH0-F1
#
_entry.id   AF-A0A966SUH0-F1
#
_cell.length_a   1.000
_cell.length_b   1.000
_cell.length_c   1.000
_cell.angle_alpha   90.00
_cell.angle_beta   90.00
_cell.angle_gamma   90.00
#
_symmetry.space_group_name_H-M   'P 1'
#
loop_
_entity.id
_entity.type
_entity.pdbx_description
1 polymer ?
#
loop_
_entity_poly.entity_id
_entity_poly.type
_entity_poly.pdbx_seq_one_letter_code
_entity_poly.pdbx_strand_id
1 'polypeptide(L)'
;MDAAAIAAALGDSLPGVTVEVAPTTDLHTNLYVDAANVIPVLRALRDRPDLKFELLSEMTVADYWPREPRFEVIYILVSIEHRLRVRLKVRLPGDDPHVDTATGLWAAANWLEREIW
;
A
#
# COMPACT_ATOMS: atom_id res chain seq x y z
N MET A 1 -2.31 10.67 13.26
CA MET A 1 -2.01 11.21 11.93
C MET A 1 -3.17 10.84 11.01
N ASP A 2 -3.67 11.77 10.20
CA ASP A 2 -4.75 11.48 9.24
C ASP A 2 -4.17 11.07 7.86
N ALA A 3 -5.06 10.73 6.93
CA ALA A 3 -4.68 10.30 5.58
C ALA A 3 -3.87 11.36 4.82
N ALA A 4 -4.23 12.63 4.97
CA ALA A 4 -3.58 13.74 4.29
C ALA A 4 -2.15 13.95 4.81
N ALA A 5 -1.94 13.84 6.12
CA ALA A 5 -0.62 13.94 6.72
C ALA A 5 0.30 12.78 6.32
N ILE A 6 -0.22 11.55 6.20
CA ILE A 6 0.56 10.42 5.69
C ILE A 6 0.94 10.64 4.21
N ALA A 7 -0.01 11.10 3.38
CA ALA A 7 0.27 11.38 1.98
C ALA A 7 1.29 12.51 1.79
N ALA A 8 1.21 13.58 2.61
CA ALA A 8 2.19 14.66 2.62
C ALA A 8 3.59 14.17 3.02
N ALA A 9 3.68 13.35 4.07
CA ALA A 9 4.93 12.73 4.49
C ALA A 9 5.54 11.88 3.36
N LEU A 10 4.73 11.12 2.61
CA LEU A 10 5.21 10.36 1.46
C LEU A 10 5.71 11.27 0.33
N GLY A 11 5.02 12.39 0.06
CA GLY A 11 5.43 13.37 -0.93
C GLY A 11 6.80 14.00 -0.65
N ASP A 12 7.12 14.25 0.61
CA ASP A 12 8.43 14.79 1.02
C ASP A 12 9.58 13.81 0.74
N SER A 13 9.33 12.49 0.82
CA SER A 13 10.34 11.44 0.61
C SER A 13 10.47 11.00 -0.84
N LEU A 14 9.42 11.13 -1.63
CA LEU A 14 9.33 10.60 -2.99
C LEU A 14 8.84 11.69 -3.96
N PRO A 15 9.68 12.68 -4.29
CA PRO A 15 9.30 13.74 -5.21
C PRO A 15 8.96 13.14 -6.58
N GLY A 16 7.75 13.43 -7.07
CA GLY A 16 7.24 12.93 -8.35
C GLY A 16 6.36 11.68 -8.26
N VAL A 17 6.24 11.05 -7.08
CA VAL A 17 5.28 9.96 -6.87
C VAL A 17 3.93 10.55 -6.47
N THR A 18 2.91 10.22 -7.24
CA THR A 18 1.53 10.60 -6.92
C THR A 18 0.94 9.59 -5.93
N VAL A 19 0.46 10.09 -4.80
CA VAL A 19 -0.30 9.31 -3.81
C VAL A 19 -1.72 9.85 -3.77
N GLU A 20 -2.68 9.05 -4.23
CA GLU A 20 -4.10 9.42 -4.19
C GLU A 20 -4.71 8.98 -2.85
N VAL A 21 -5.27 9.93 -2.11
CA VAL A 21 -6.04 9.64 -0.89
C VAL A 21 -7.50 9.40 -1.26
N ALA A 22 -8.05 8.26 -0.85
CA ALA A 22 -9.44 7.93 -1.13
C ALA A 22 -10.30 7.88 0.14
N PRO A 23 -11.53 8.46 0.11
CA PRO A 23 -12.45 8.39 1.24
C PRO A 23 -12.98 6.97 1.42
N THR A 24 -13.29 6.62 2.65
CA THR A 24 -13.79 5.29 3.03
C THR A 24 -14.93 5.40 4.03
N THR A 25 -15.89 4.49 3.96
CA THR A 25 -17.00 4.44 4.92
C THR A 25 -16.54 3.95 6.29
N ASP A 26 -15.49 3.13 6.34
CA ASP A 26 -14.92 2.58 7.57
C ASP A 26 -13.87 3.48 8.24
N LEU A 27 -13.67 4.70 7.70
CA LEU A 27 -12.75 5.73 8.21
C LEU A 27 -11.28 5.31 8.25
N HIS A 28 -10.92 4.17 7.67
CA HIS A 28 -9.53 3.74 7.53
C HIS A 28 -8.85 4.48 6.38
N THR A 29 -7.60 4.89 6.59
CA THR A 29 -6.78 5.54 5.57
C THR A 29 -6.55 4.63 4.38
N ASN A 30 -7.03 5.03 3.20
CA ASN A 30 -6.74 4.40 1.92
C ASN A 30 -5.86 5.31 1.07
N LEU A 31 -4.74 4.75 0.61
CA LEU A 31 -3.82 5.38 -0.33
C LEU A 31 -3.75 4.54 -1.58
N TYR A 32 -3.81 5.16 -2.75
CA TYR A 32 -3.51 4.52 -4.03
C TYR A 32 -2.18 5.00 -4.59
N VAL A 33 -1.43 4.08 -5.16
CA VAL A 33 -0.18 4.36 -5.88
C VAL A 33 -0.08 3.51 -7.14
N ASP A 34 0.70 4.01 -8.10
CA ASP A 34 1.04 3.24 -9.30
C ASP A 34 1.91 2.04 -8.95
N ALA A 35 1.74 0.94 -9.68
CA ALA A 35 2.50 -0.30 -9.46
C ALA A 35 4.02 -0.08 -9.49
N ALA A 36 4.50 0.79 -10.39
CA ALA A 36 5.92 1.14 -10.51
C ALA A 36 6.51 1.81 -9.25
N ASN A 37 5.67 2.40 -8.40
CA ASN A 37 6.08 3.13 -7.21
C ASN A 37 5.77 2.39 -5.89
N VAL A 38 5.24 1.18 -5.96
CA VAL A 38 4.80 0.42 -4.77
C VAL A 38 5.95 0.19 -3.78
N ILE A 39 7.13 -0.24 -4.27
CA ILE A 39 8.27 -0.57 -3.40
C ILE A 39 8.89 0.67 -2.77
N PRO A 40 9.17 1.76 -3.52
CA PRO A 40 9.58 3.02 -2.91
C PRO A 40 8.62 3.51 -1.83
N VAL A 41 7.31 3.47 -2.09
CA VAL A 41 6.29 3.93 -1.13
C VAL A 41 6.23 3.03 0.11
N LEU A 42 6.19 1.71 -0.07
CA LEU A 42 6.21 0.75 1.03
C LEU A 42 7.46 0.91 1.90
N ARG A 43 8.63 1.15 1.28
CA ARG A 43 9.86 1.43 2.00
C ARG A 43 9.77 2.72 2.80
N ALA A 44 9.25 3.79 2.20
CA ALA A 44 9.05 5.05 2.91
C ALA A 44 8.08 4.92 4.10
N LEU A 45 6.98 4.18 3.93
CA LEU A 45 6.05 3.86 5.02
C LEU A 45 6.75 3.11 6.17
N ARG A 46 7.62 2.16 5.85
CA ARG A 46 8.34 1.36 6.85
C ARG A 46 9.43 2.15 7.57
N ASP A 47 10.31 2.81 6.81
CA ASP A 47 11.61 3.27 7.30
C ASP A 47 11.55 4.70 7.88
N ARG A 48 10.53 5.50 7.53
CA ARG A 48 10.37 6.85 8.05
C ARG A 48 10.09 6.85 9.56
N PRO A 49 10.87 7.58 10.38
CA PRO A 49 10.69 7.59 11.84
C PRO A 49 9.33 8.09 12.33
N ASP A 50 8.68 8.97 11.57
CA ASP A 50 7.35 9.54 11.86
C ASP A 50 6.18 8.66 11.40
N LEU A 51 6.45 7.61 10.59
CA LEU A 51 5.43 6.69 10.07
C LEU A 51 5.59 5.28 10.65
N LYS A 52 6.80 4.71 10.60
CA LYS A 52 7.18 3.39 11.13
C LYS A 52 6.09 2.33 11.00
N PHE A 53 5.73 1.96 9.78
CA PHE A 53 4.82 0.84 9.54
C PHE A 53 5.58 -0.49 9.64
N GLU A 54 5.97 -0.90 10.85
CA GLU A 54 6.78 -2.11 11.05
C GLU A 54 6.06 -3.43 10.76
N LEU A 55 4.72 -3.44 10.77
CA LEU A 55 3.93 -4.66 10.60
C LEU A 55 3.12 -4.63 9.30
N LEU A 56 3.45 -5.54 8.38
CA LEU A 56 2.53 -5.96 7.32
C LEU A 56 1.55 -6.97 7.91
N SER A 57 0.34 -6.51 8.21
CA SER A 57 -0.69 -7.31 8.86
C SER A 57 -1.28 -8.32 7.89
N GLU A 58 -1.62 -7.88 6.69
CA GLU A 58 -2.30 -8.69 5.67
C GLU A 58 -1.96 -8.14 4.27
N MET A 59 -2.09 -9.00 3.26
CA MET A 59 -2.11 -8.62 1.86
C MET A 59 -3.22 -9.41 1.18
N THR A 60 -4.00 -8.76 0.32
CA THR A 60 -5.13 -9.39 -0.37
C THR A 60 -5.38 -8.74 -1.73
N VAL A 61 -6.21 -9.38 -2.55
CA VAL A 61 -6.59 -8.87 -3.88
C VAL A 61 -8.11 -8.85 -4.02
N ALA A 62 -8.63 -7.77 -4.58
CA ALA A 62 -10.02 -7.67 -5.00
C ALA A 62 -10.10 -7.71 -6.54
N ASP A 63 -10.94 -8.61 -7.07
CA ASP A 63 -11.30 -8.67 -8.49
C ASP A 63 -12.59 -7.87 -8.73
N TYR A 64 -12.51 -6.88 -9.60
CA TYR A 64 -13.61 -5.98 -9.94
C TYR A 64 -14.18 -6.20 -11.35
N TRP A 65 -14.20 -7.42 -11.88
CA TRP A 65 -14.84 -7.69 -13.17
C TRP A 65 -16.28 -7.12 -13.28
N PRO A 66 -16.64 -6.39 -14.37
CA PRO A 66 -15.90 -6.14 -15.61
C PRO A 66 -15.15 -4.78 -15.67
N ARG A 67 -14.87 -4.15 -14.52
CA ARG A 67 -14.17 -2.85 -14.43
C ARG A 67 -12.70 -2.97 -14.83
N GLU A 68 -12.14 -1.91 -15.42
CA GLU A 68 -10.69 -1.73 -15.59
C GLU A 68 -10.17 -0.48 -14.84
N PRO A 69 -9.00 -0.55 -14.17
CA PRO A 69 -8.19 -1.75 -13.93
C PRO A 69 -8.91 -2.80 -13.08
N ARG A 70 -8.80 -4.08 -13.48
CA ARG A 70 -9.56 -5.20 -12.90
C ARG A 70 -9.19 -5.52 -11.45
N PHE A 71 -7.91 -5.63 -11.16
CA PHE A 71 -7.45 -6.10 -9.85
C PHE A 71 -7.01 -4.94 -8.96
N GLU A 72 -7.30 -5.04 -7.67
CA GLU A 72 -6.70 -4.18 -6.65
C GLU A 72 -5.90 -5.03 -5.66
N VAL A 73 -4.58 -4.88 -5.65
CA VAL A 73 -3.71 -5.43 -4.59
C VAL A 73 -3.75 -4.48 -3.40
N ILE A 74 -3.99 -5.00 -2.21
CA ILE A 74 -4.20 -4.25 -0.98
C ILE A 74 -3.19 -4.72 0.07
N TYR A 75 -2.33 -3.80 0.51
CA TYR A 75 -1.40 -4.00 1.63
C TYR A 75 -1.98 -3.35 2.88
N ILE A 76 -2.19 -4.12 3.94
CA ILE A 76 -2.68 -3.61 5.23
C ILE A 76 -1.51 -3.50 6.19
N LEU A 77 -1.13 -2.26 6.49
CA LEU A 77 0.06 -1.92 7.26
C LEU A 77 -0.34 -1.31 8.61
N VAL A 78 0.45 -1.63 9.63
CA VAL A 78 0.26 -1.16 11.00
C VAL A 78 1.56 -0.58 11.54
N SER A 79 1.46 0.64 12.08
CA SER A 79 2.47 1.22 12.96
C SER A 79 1.99 1.05 14.39
N ILE A 80 2.69 0.21 15.14
CA ILE A 80 2.44 -0.06 16.56
C ILE A 80 2.92 1.15 17.37
N GLU A 81 4.10 1.69 17.03
CA GLU A 81 4.67 2.86 17.73
C GLU A 81 3.75 4.08 17.63
N HIS A 82 3.28 4.41 16.44
CA HIS A 82 2.43 5.59 16.20
C HIS A 82 0.94 5.31 16.28
N ARG A 83 0.55 4.04 16.51
CA ARG A 83 -0.85 3.58 16.55
C ARG A 83 -1.63 3.96 15.28
N LEU A 84 -0.99 3.77 14.13
CA LEU A 84 -1.56 4.07 12.81
C LEU A 84 -1.86 2.79 12.04
N ARG A 85 -2.88 2.85 11.18
CA ARG A 85 -3.20 1.81 10.19
C ARG A 85 -3.39 2.47 8.84
N VAL A 86 -2.87 1.85 7.79
CA VAL A 86 -3.05 2.30 6.42
C VAL A 86 -3.28 1.12 5.48
N ARG A 87 -4.13 1.33 4.48
CA ARG A 87 -4.24 0.43 3.35
C ARG A 87 -3.62 1.09 2.13
N LEU A 88 -2.50 0.55 1.68
CA LEU A 88 -1.90 0.93 0.41
C LEU A 88 -2.50 0.04 -0.68
N LYS A 89 -3.00 0.64 -1.74
CA LYS A 89 -3.68 -0.05 -2.82
C LYS A 89 -2.98 0.20 -4.15
N VAL A 90 -2.88 -0.84 -4.96
CA VAL A 90 -2.34 -0.78 -6.31
C VAL A 90 -3.39 -1.36 -7.26
N ARG A 91 -3.74 -0.59 -8.29
CA ARG A 91 -4.67 -1.01 -9.34
C ARG A 91 -3.85 -1.68 -10.45
N LEU A 92 -4.22 -2.90 -10.84
CA LEU A 92 -3.55 -3.70 -11.86
C LEU A 92 -4.52 -4.06 -12.99
N PRO A 93 -4.06 -4.11 -14.25
CA PRO A 93 -4.90 -4.47 -15.38
C PRO A 93 -5.26 -5.97 -15.35
N GLY A 94 -6.32 -6.36 -16.06
CA GLY A 94 -6.77 -7.76 -16.09
C GLY A 94 -5.93 -8.72 -16.94
N ASP A 95 -5.17 -8.21 -17.91
CA ASP A 95 -4.40 -8.98 -18.89
C ASP A 95 -2.96 -9.28 -18.44
N ASP A 96 -2.33 -8.33 -17.74
CA ASP A 96 -0.97 -8.45 -17.23
C ASP A 96 -0.85 -7.90 -15.79
N PRO A 97 -1.53 -8.49 -14.79
CA PRO A 97 -1.46 -8.00 -13.42
C PRO A 97 -0.11 -8.38 -12.80
N HIS A 98 0.84 -7.46 -12.74
CA HIS A 98 2.14 -7.68 -12.08
C HIS A 98 2.48 -6.56 -11.10
N VAL A 99 3.07 -6.92 -9.97
CA VAL A 99 3.59 -5.97 -8.96
C VAL A 99 4.85 -6.53 -8.29
N ASP A 100 5.80 -5.66 -7.97
CA ASP A 100 7.06 -6.05 -7.34
C ASP A 100 6.86 -6.60 -5.91
N THR A 101 7.71 -7.56 -5.52
CA THR A 101 7.64 -8.22 -4.22
C THR A 101 8.04 -7.32 -3.05
N ALA A 102 7.24 -7.37 -1.98
CA ALA A 102 7.49 -6.70 -0.71
C ALA A 102 8.28 -7.58 0.29
N THR A 103 8.68 -8.80 -0.09
CA THR A 103 9.46 -9.72 0.75
C THR A 103 10.76 -9.13 1.28
N GLY A 104 11.41 -8.25 0.51
CA GLY A 104 12.61 -7.52 0.94
C GLY A 104 12.34 -6.47 2.03
N LEU A 105 11.08 -6.11 2.26
CA LEU A 105 10.64 -5.20 3.32
C LEU A 105 10.08 -5.98 4.50
N TRP A 106 9.07 -6.82 4.29
CA TRP A 106 8.51 -7.66 5.35
C TRP A 106 8.64 -9.13 4.98
N ALA A 107 9.31 -9.93 5.82
CA ALA A 107 9.44 -11.37 5.60
C ALA A 107 8.07 -12.07 5.50
N ALA A 108 7.05 -11.55 6.21
CA ALA A 108 5.67 -12.04 6.14
C ALA A 108 5.06 -11.96 4.74
N ALA A 109 5.52 -11.02 3.89
CA ALA A 109 5.01 -10.87 2.53
C ALA A 109 5.22 -12.13 1.68
N ASN A 110 6.20 -12.99 1.99
CA ASN A 110 6.45 -14.21 1.22
C ASN A 110 5.23 -15.13 1.18
N TRP A 111 4.62 -15.36 2.33
CA TRP A 111 3.43 -16.20 2.43
C TRP A 111 2.21 -15.50 1.86
N LEU A 112 2.03 -14.21 2.17
CA LEU A 112 0.89 -13.44 1.72
C LEU A 112 0.87 -13.26 0.19
N GLU A 113 2.03 -13.08 -0.44
CA GLU A 113 2.15 -13.01 -1.90
C GLU A 113 1.75 -14.34 -2.54
N ARG A 114 2.21 -15.47 -2.00
CA ARG A 114 1.87 -16.80 -2.52
C ARG A 114 0.39 -17.18 -2.36
N GLU A 115 -0.35 -16.49 -1.50
CA GLU A 115 -1.79 -16.68 -1.35
C GLU A 115 -2.60 -15.95 -2.43
N ILE A 116 -2.08 -14.83 -2.93
CA ILE A 116 -2.81 -14.00 -3.91
C ILE A 116 -2.40 -14.25 -5.38
N TRP A 117 -1.28 -14.92 -5.62
CA TRP A 117 -0.71 -15.22 -6.94
C TRP A 117 -1.07 -16.62 -7.46
#